data_AF-A0A943RB50-F1
#
_entry.id   AF-A0A943RB50-F1
#
_cell.length_a   1.000
_cell.length_b   1.000
_cell.length_c   1.000
_cell.angle_alpha   90.00
_cell.angle_beta   90.00
_cell.angle_gamma   90.00
#
_symmetry.space_group_name_H-M   'P 1'
#
loop_
_entity.id
_entity.type
_entity.pdbx_description
1 polymer ?
#
loop_
_entity_poly.entity_id
_entity_poly.type
_entity_poly.pdbx_seq_one_letter_code
_entity_poly.pdbx_strand_id
1 'polypeptide(L)' 'MSKKACSPDNAACEAFFGRLKNEFFYCRDWKGVSFEEFNMKLDSYIDYYNKLRKKKAVGWLSLVEYRKSLGYAA' A
#
# COMPACT_ATOMS: atom_id res chain seq x y z
N MET A 1 -10.60 -1.97 11.47
CA MET A 1 -10.26 -2.94 12.55
C MET A 1 -11.00 -4.23 12.24
N SER A 2 -10.32 -5.37 12.19
CA SER A 2 -10.99 -6.66 11.91
C SER A 2 -11.90 -7.08 13.07
N LYS A 3 -12.79 -8.05 12.82
CA LYS A 3 -13.60 -8.69 13.86
C LYS A 3 -12.69 -9.23 14.96
N LYS A 4 -13.17 -9.16 16.20
CA LYS A 4 -12.47 -9.70 17.37
C LYS A 4 -12.07 -11.15 17.08
N ALA A 5 -10.81 -11.49 17.37
CA ALA A 5 -10.16 -12.78 17.09
C ALA A 5 -9.79 -13.10 15.61
N CYS A 6 -9.77 -12.12 14.69
CA CYS A 6 -9.17 -12.32 13.36
C CYS A 6 -7.78 -11.68 13.26
N SER A 7 -6.77 -12.36 13.81
CA SER A 7 -5.38 -11.91 13.80
C SER A 7 -4.75 -11.75 12.41
N PRO A 8 -5.08 -12.56 11.37
CA PRO A 8 -4.44 -12.42 10.05
C PRO A 8 -4.76 -11.09 9.36
N ASP A 9 -6.01 -10.62 9.46
CA ASP A 9 -6.43 -9.34 8.88
C ASP A 9 -5.73 -8.15 9.53
N ASN A 10 -5.56 -8.23 10.86
CA ASN A 10 -4.84 -7.20 11.61
C ASN A 10 -3.37 -7.18 11.21
N ALA A 11 -2.73 -8.34 11.07
CA ALA A 11 -1.35 -8.46 10.62
C ALA A 11 -1.15 -7.90 9.19
N ALA A 12 -2.11 -8.13 8.28
CA ALA A 12 -2.06 -7.57 6.92
C ALA A 12 -2.13 -6.03 6.94
N CYS A 13 -3.05 -5.47 7.74
CA CYS A 13 -3.16 -4.01 7.93
C CYS A 13 -1.88 -3.43 8.57
N GLU A 14 -1.36 -4.07 9.61
CA GLU A 14 -0.13 -3.66 10.30
C GLU A 14 1.06 -3.64 9.34
N ALA A 15 1.21 -4.65 8.50
CA ALA A 15 2.26 -4.70 7.49
C ALA A 15 2.14 -3.56 6.46
N PHE A 16 0.92 -3.22 6.05
CA PHE A 16 0.68 -2.07 5.16
C PHE A 16 1.06 -0.75 5.85
N PHE A 17 0.51 -0.48 7.04
CA PHE A 17 0.79 0.76 7.76
C PHE A 17 2.26 0.90 8.18
N GLY A 18 2.93 -0.21 8.47
CA GLY A 18 4.38 -0.24 8.69
C GLY A 18 5.15 0.26 7.46
N ARG A 19 4.79 -0.20 6.26
CA ARG A 19 5.43 0.25 5.01
C ARG A 19 5.08 1.69 4.67
N LEU A 20 3.80 2.07 4.78
CA LEU A 20 3.36 3.44 4.56
C LEU A 20 4.15 4.41 5.43
N LYS A 21 4.27 4.12 6.73
CA LYS A 21 5.03 4.99 7.63
C LYS A 21 6.51 5.08 7.23
N ASN A 22 7.17 3.96 6.95
CA ASN A 22 8.60 3.95 6.62
C ASN A 22 8.94 4.53 5.24
N GLU A 23 8.13 4.25 4.23
CA GLU A 23 8.46 4.61 2.84
C GLU A 23 7.89 5.97 2.43
N PHE A 24 6.74 6.35 2.98
CA PHE A 24 6.03 7.58 2.64
C PHE A 24 6.17 8.67 3.71
N PHE A 25 5.98 8.34 4.99
CA PHE A 25 5.81 9.36 6.03
C PHE A 25 7.10 9.77 6.72
N TYR A 26 7.89 8.81 7.19
CA TYR A 26 9.13 9.04 7.93
C TYR A 26 10.24 9.61 7.06
N CYS A 27 11.18 10.32 7.69
CA CYS A 27 12.31 10.98 7.04
C CYS A 27 11.93 12.01 5.96
N ARG A 28 10.69 12.53 6.00
CA ARG A 28 10.23 13.65 5.17
C ARG A 28 9.80 14.81 6.06
N ASP A 29 10.12 16.03 5.65
CA ASP A 29 9.57 17.23 6.26
C ASP A 29 8.23 17.56 5.61
N TRP A 30 7.21 17.72 6.46
CA TRP A 30 5.85 18.05 6.05
C TRP A 30 5.49 19.50 6.42
N LYS A 31 6.41 20.27 7.00
CA LYS A 31 6.19 21.69 7.28
C LYS A 31 5.92 22.45 5.99
N GLY A 32 4.85 23.23 5.97
CA GLY A 32 4.44 24.02 4.82
C GLY A 32 3.73 23.23 3.71
N VAL A 33 3.62 21.90 3.82
CA VAL A 33 2.82 21.09 2.89
C VAL A 33 1.34 21.26 3.24
N SER A 34 0.52 21.64 2.27
CA SER A 34 -0.92 21.75 2.48
C SER A 34 -1.55 20.37 2.65
N PHE A 35 -2.73 20.31 3.26
CA PHE A 35 -3.48 19.06 3.37
C PHE A 35 -3.79 18.46 2.00
N GLU A 36 -4.16 19.28 1.03
CA GLU A 36 -4.46 18.84 -0.34
C GLU A 36 -3.24 18.21 -1.02
N GLU A 37 -2.06 18.85 -0.87
CA GLU A 37 -0.81 18.31 -1.41
C GLU A 37 -0.43 17.00 -0.71
N PHE A 38 -0.57 16.93 0.62
CA PHE A 38 -0.37 15.69 1.36
C PHE A 38 -1.30 14.58 0.87
N ASN A 39 -2.59 14.88 0.69
CA ASN A 39 -3.58 13.91 0.24
C ASN A 39 -3.26 13.39 -1.17
N MET A 40 -2.92 14.26 -2.12
CA MET A 40 -2.52 13.85 -3.46
C MET A 40 -1.27 12.94 -3.46
N LYS A 41 -0.29 13.26 -2.61
CA LYS A 41 0.91 12.42 -2.45
C LYS A 41 0.58 11.06 -1.83
N LEU A 42 -0.32 11.03 -0.85
CA LEU A 42 -0.77 9.79 -0.21
C LEU A 42 -1.54 8.91 -1.20
N ASP A 43 -2.47 9.49 -1.95
CA ASP A 43 -3.25 8.79 -2.98
C ASP A 43 -2.32 8.17 -4.04
N SER A 44 -1.31 8.93 -4.48
CA SER A 44 -0.30 8.44 -5.43
C SER A 44 0.51 7.27 -4.86
N TYR A 45 0.88 7.31 -3.58
CA TYR A 45 1.58 6.21 -2.93
C TYR A 45 0.70 4.96 -2.83
N ILE A 46 -0.58 5.11 -2.47
CA ILE A 46 -1.53 4.01 -2.37
C ILE A 46 -1.74 3.37 -3.76
N ASP A 47 -1.87 4.19 -4.81
CA ASP A 47 -2.01 3.71 -6.18
C ASP A 47 -0.78 2.89 -6.61
N TYR A 48 0.43 3.42 -6.37
CA TYR A 48 1.67 2.69 -6.59
C TYR A 48 1.71 1.37 -5.82
N TYR A 49 1.39 1.39 -4.52
CA TYR A 49 1.44 0.21 -3.66
C TYR A 49 0.52 -0.90 -4.17
N ASN A 50 -0.68 -0.54 -4.64
CA ASN A 50 -1.70 -1.47 -5.08
C ASN A 50 -1.49 -1.95 -6.52
N LYS A 51 -1.05 -1.07 -7.43
CA LYS A 51 -1.04 -1.39 -8.86
C LYS A 51 0.33 -1.71 -9.43
N LEU A 52 1.38 -1.09 -8.89
CA LEU A 52 2.70 -1.08 -9.53
C LEU A 52 3.76 -1.82 -8.71
N ARG A 53 3.63 -1.84 -7.38
CA ARG A 53 4.62 -2.48 -6.50
C ARG A 53 4.75 -3.97 -6.79
N LYS A 54 5.97 -4.39 -7.17
CA LYS A 54 6.32 -5.80 -7.34
C LYS A 54 6.44 -6.50 -5.99
N LYS A 55 5.89 -7.72 -5.90
CA LYS A 55 5.89 -8.51 -4.66
C LYS A 55 6.54 -9.87 -4.94
N LYS A 56 7.58 -10.20 -4.15
CA LYS A 56 8.29 -11.49 -4.25
C LYS A 56 7.34 -12.68 -4.12
N ALA A 57 6.34 -12.59 -3.25
CA ALA A 57 5.37 -13.65 -2.99
C ALA A 57 4.52 -14.05 -4.22
N VAL A 58 4.42 -13.17 -5.22
CA VAL A 58 3.69 -13.43 -6.48
C VAL A 58 4.65 -13.40 -7.68
N GLY A 59 5.86 -13.92 -7.50
CA GLY A 59 6.83 -14.05 -8.59
C GLY A 59 7.37 -12.71 -9.11
N TRP A 60 7.50 -11.71 -8.24
CA TRP A 60 7.92 -10.35 -8.61
C TRP A 60 6.99 -9.65 -9.60
N LEU A 61 5.70 -10.03 -9.59
CA LEU A 61 4.63 -9.32 -10.29
C LEU A 61 4.02 -8.24 -9.39
N SER A 62 3.41 -7.23 -10.02
CA SER A 62 2.47 -6.35 -9.33
C SER A 62 1.16 -7.11 -9.10
N LEU A 63 0.31 -6.63 -8.17
CA LEU A 63 -1.00 -7.25 -7.94
C LEU A 63 -1.86 -7.24 -9.21
N VAL A 64 -1.81 -6.17 -10.00
CA VAL A 64 -2.56 -6.06 -11.25
C VAL A 64 -2.07 -7.08 -12.28
N GLU A 65 -0.76 -7.21 -12.46
CA GLU A 65 -0.18 -8.21 -13.36
C GLU A 65 -0.47 -9.64 -12.89
N TYR A 66 -0.35 -9.88 -11.58
CA TYR A 66 -0.67 -11.18 -10.99
C TYR A 66 -2.13 -11.54 -11.24
N ARG A 67 -3.08 -10.63 -10.98
CA ARG A 67 -4.50 -10.83 -11.27
C ARG A 67 -4.75 -11.11 -12.75
N LYS A 68 -4.11 -10.36 -13.65
CA LYS A 68 -4.17 -10.61 -15.09
C LYS A 68 -3.63 -12.00 -15.47
N SER A 69 -2.53 -12.44 -14.86
CA SER A 69 -1.96 -13.78 -15.11
C SER A 69 -2.89 -14.92 -14.67
N LEU A 70 -3.78 -14.66 -13.70
CA LEU A 70 -4.82 -15.59 -13.25
C LEU A 70 -6.13 -15.49 -14.07
N GLY A 71 -6.18 -14.63 -15.09
CA GLY A 71 -7.39 -14.39 -15.89
C GLY A 71 -8.45 -13.55 -15.18
N TYR A 72 -8.13 -12.92 -14.06
CA TYR A 72 -9.06 -12.01 -13.38
C TYR A 72 -9.03 -10.62 -13.99
N ALA A 73 -10.20 -9.97 -14.06
CA ALA A 73 -10.30 -8.56 -14.39
C ALA A 73 -9.50 -7.72 -13.37
N ALA A 74 -8.71 -6.79 -13.91
CA ALA A 74 -7.88 -5.86 -13.14
C ALA A 74 -8.75 -4.99 -12.22
#